data_AF-A0A7X7R3L4-F1
#
_entry.id   AF-A0A7X7R3L4-F1
#
_cell.length_a   1.000
_cell.length_b   1.000
_cell.length_c   1.000
_cell.angle_alpha   90.00
_cell.angle_beta   90.00
_cell.angle_gamma   90.00
#
_symmetry.space_group_name_H-M   'P 1'
#
loop_
_entity.id
_entity.type
_entity.pdbx_description
1 polymer ?
#
loop_
_entity_poly.entity_id
_entity_poly.type
_entity_poly.pdbx_seq_one_letter_code
_entity_poly.pdbx_strand_id
1 'polypeptide(L)'
;MRLAKKLSFSNQKGFTLVELMVVLAIMGFVAAAIYGFFGYTQKSYAHAEANSIVSQDATLFFTQIEKEIRNATEPNKNTKAVNVSDDGQQINIYQYDGSKYERICYRRNPNNNLLLEKGSVSVTSQASGNNPEYGTINNWKTISSYLLPGNAALFSDRNPSDTTSSRRLIDITLSLKHPKTNTALNIQSSVMNRSGLSTQSIEEGSGPFSAYIPVTGIEFVEVPTTFPKAGATKTIMAKVIPSNATNKNLVWSEQIHAFIWLRFPEYSLAYDDGTGSITEGLLEGVSDKFGYWDTMTTRSGSGVLIKAEKYETLGLPSWFLNLFGNLAPDPRQAIIRVSSPDGPAAQIVIEQHRDS
;
A
#
# COMPACT_ATOMS: atom_id res chain seq x y z
N MET A 1 83.82 -38.73 40.86
CA MET A 1 83.33 -37.35 40.62
C MET A 1 82.76 -37.30 39.20
N ARG A 2 81.44 -37.34 39.02
CA ARG A 2 80.83 -37.17 37.69
C ARG A 2 79.60 -36.27 37.82
N LEU A 3 79.75 -35.05 37.28
CA LEU A 3 78.68 -34.08 37.09
C LEU A 3 77.58 -34.70 36.22
N ALA A 4 76.37 -34.81 36.77
CA ALA A 4 75.17 -35.06 35.99
C ALA A 4 74.81 -33.78 35.23
N LYS A 5 74.83 -33.87 33.90
CA LYS A 5 74.42 -32.83 32.96
C LYS A 5 72.92 -32.52 33.18
N LYS A 6 72.62 -31.30 33.61
CA LYS A 6 71.25 -30.77 33.74
C LYS A 6 70.63 -30.68 32.35
N LEU A 7 69.77 -31.63 32.00
CA LEU A 7 68.91 -31.55 30.82
C LEU A 7 67.86 -30.46 31.07
N SER A 8 67.98 -29.37 30.32
CA SER A 8 66.97 -28.32 30.22
C SER A 8 65.74 -28.88 29.53
N PHE A 9 64.70 -29.20 30.29
CA PHE A 9 63.38 -29.44 29.73
C PHE A 9 62.85 -28.10 29.23
N SER A 10 62.62 -28.01 27.92
CA SER A 10 61.97 -26.85 27.33
C SER A 10 60.59 -26.67 27.96
N ASN A 11 60.27 -25.40 28.21
CA ASN A 11 59.09 -24.95 28.92
C ASN A 11 57.82 -25.25 28.09
N GLN A 12 57.36 -26.50 28.08
CA GLN A 12 56.03 -26.86 27.58
C GLN A 12 55.00 -26.38 28.59
N LYS A 13 54.63 -25.10 28.49
CA LYS A 13 53.48 -24.55 29.22
C LYS A 13 52.23 -25.23 28.67
N GLY A 14 51.77 -26.26 29.39
CA GLY A 14 50.45 -26.86 29.15
C GLY A 14 49.34 -25.84 29.40
N PHE A 15 48.23 -25.98 28.67
CA PHE A 15 47.06 -25.13 28.85
C PHE A 15 46.46 -25.33 30.24
N THR A 16 46.14 -24.24 30.92
CA THR A 16 45.38 -24.31 32.17
C THR A 16 43.92 -24.65 31.87
N LEU A 17 43.26 -25.42 32.74
CA LEU A 17 41.85 -25.77 32.58
C LEU A 17 40.97 -24.50 32.53
N VAL A 18 41.36 -23.47 33.26
CA VAL A 18 40.70 -22.15 33.27
C VAL A 18 40.81 -21.46 31.91
N GLU A 19 41.98 -21.47 31.25
CA GLU A 19 42.12 -20.94 29.89
C GLU A 19 41.21 -21.68 28.90
N LEU A 20 41.15 -23.01 28.97
CA LEU A 20 40.30 -23.80 28.09
C LEU A 20 38.81 -23.44 28.28
N MET A 21 38.36 -23.27 29.52
CA MET A 21 36.99 -22.87 29.81
C MET A 21 36.67 -21.46 29.30
N VAL A 22 37.60 -20.51 29.45
CA VAL A 22 37.43 -19.15 28.94
C VAL A 22 37.36 -19.14 27.41
N VAL A 23 38.24 -19.89 26.74
CA VAL A 23 38.24 -20.00 25.27
C VAL A 23 36.93 -20.60 24.76
N LEU A 24 36.43 -21.68 25.38
CA LEU A 24 35.16 -22.29 24.99
C LEU A 24 33.97 -21.36 25.23
N ALA A 25 33.97 -20.60 26.34
CA ALA A 25 32.94 -19.62 26.61
C ALA A 25 32.93 -18.50 25.55
N ILE A 26 34.10 -17.93 25.24
CA ILE A 26 34.22 -16.89 24.21
C ILE A 26 33.82 -17.44 22.84
N MET A 27 34.25 -18.65 22.50
CA MET A 27 33.89 -19.30 21.23
C MET A 27 32.37 -19.53 21.12
N GLY A 28 31.70 -19.91 22.21
CA GLY A 28 30.25 -20.05 22.25
C GLY A 28 29.52 -18.73 22.01
N PHE A 29 29.94 -17.64 22.65
CA PHE A 29 29.37 -16.30 22.41
C PHE A 29 29.60 -15.83 20.98
N VAL A 30 30.82 -16.02 20.44
CA VAL A 30 31.16 -15.66 19.06
C VAL A 30 30.33 -16.49 18.07
N ALA A 31 30.16 -17.79 18.29
CA ALA A 31 29.33 -18.65 17.46
C ALA A 31 27.85 -18.22 17.47
N ALA A 32 27.30 -17.87 18.64
CA ALA A 32 25.94 -17.36 18.76
C ALA A 32 25.76 -16.01 18.03
N ALA A 33 26.73 -15.10 18.16
CA ALA A 33 26.72 -13.82 17.45
C ALA A 33 26.79 -14.00 15.93
N ILE A 34 27.66 -14.90 15.46
CA ILE A 34 27.79 -15.24 14.05
C ILE A 34 26.48 -15.86 13.52
N TYR A 35 25.89 -16.82 14.23
CA TYR A 35 24.63 -17.44 13.85
C TYR A 35 23.49 -16.41 13.78
N GLY A 36 23.40 -15.52 14.78
CA GLY A 36 22.42 -14.44 14.81
C GLY A 36 22.58 -13.48 13.61
N PHE A 37 23.82 -13.11 13.30
CA PHE A 37 24.13 -12.26 12.14
C PHE A 37 23.70 -12.94 10.84
N PHE A 38 24.11 -14.19 10.58
CA PHE A 38 23.70 -14.91 9.37
C PHE A 38 22.19 -15.05 9.24
N GLY A 39 21.49 -15.36 10.33
CA GLY A 39 20.02 -15.45 10.34
C GLY A 39 19.34 -14.11 10.04
N TYR A 40 19.86 -13.01 10.58
CA TYR A 40 19.38 -11.66 10.28
C TYR A 40 19.60 -11.31 8.82
N THR A 41 20.80 -11.54 8.29
CA THR A 41 21.15 -11.23 6.91
C THR A 41 20.28 -12.03 5.92
N GLN A 42 20.07 -13.32 6.15
CA GLN A 42 19.20 -14.15 5.29
C GLN A 42 17.74 -13.66 5.28
N LYS A 43 17.19 -13.31 6.44
CA LYS A 43 15.83 -12.73 6.53
C LYS A 43 15.76 -11.39 5.79
N SER A 44 16.78 -10.54 5.96
CA SER A 44 16.86 -9.25 5.27
C SER A 44 16.88 -9.41 3.75
N TYR A 45 17.66 -10.36 3.23
CA TYR A 45 17.68 -10.66 1.79
C TYR A 45 16.34 -11.19 1.30
N ALA A 46 15.71 -12.12 2.03
CA ALA A 46 14.40 -12.66 1.65
C ALA A 46 13.30 -11.58 1.63
N HIS A 47 13.34 -10.60 2.54
CA HIS A 47 12.43 -9.46 2.53
C HIS A 47 12.70 -8.51 1.36
N ALA A 48 13.97 -8.19 1.09
CA ALA A 48 14.36 -7.34 -0.04
C ALA A 48 13.97 -7.97 -1.38
N GLU A 49 14.16 -9.28 -1.53
CA GLU A 49 13.76 -10.04 -2.71
C GLU A 49 12.24 -10.01 -2.92
N ALA A 50 11.46 -10.28 -1.87
CA ALA A 50 9.99 -10.26 -1.94
C ALA A 50 9.46 -8.87 -2.35
N ASN A 51 10.04 -7.79 -1.81
CA ASN A 51 9.69 -6.42 -2.22
C ASN A 51 10.06 -6.12 -3.67
N SER A 52 11.21 -6.63 -4.13
CA SER A 52 11.66 -6.45 -5.53
C SER A 52 10.72 -7.13 -6.52
N ILE A 53 10.28 -8.37 -6.23
CA ILE A 53 9.33 -9.12 -7.06
C ILE A 53 8.02 -8.33 -7.22
N VAL A 54 7.46 -7.87 -6.10
CA VAL A 54 6.19 -7.11 -6.11
C VAL A 54 6.33 -5.78 -6.86
N SER A 55 7.47 -5.10 -6.71
CA SER A 55 7.73 -3.86 -7.45
C SER A 55 7.87 -4.10 -8.95
N GLN A 56 8.55 -5.16 -9.38
CA GLN A 56 8.72 -5.50 -10.79
C GLN A 56 7.37 -5.86 -11.45
N ASP A 57 6.55 -6.66 -10.77
CA ASP A 57 5.19 -7.00 -11.22
C ASP A 57 4.34 -5.75 -11.41
N ALA A 58 4.38 -4.82 -10.45
CA ALA A 58 3.67 -3.55 -10.55
C ALA A 58 4.16 -2.69 -11.72
N THR A 59 5.48 -2.51 -11.86
CA THR A 59 6.05 -1.73 -12.97
C THR A 59 5.69 -2.33 -14.33
N LEU A 60 5.74 -3.65 -14.48
CA LEU A 60 5.33 -4.34 -15.70
C LEU A 60 3.85 -4.09 -16.01
N PHE A 61 3.00 -4.21 -15.00
CA PHE A 61 1.57 -3.92 -15.14
C PHE A 61 1.32 -2.48 -15.61
N PHE A 62 1.85 -1.47 -14.90
CA PHE A 62 1.65 -0.06 -15.25
C PHE A 62 2.19 0.27 -16.64
N THR A 63 3.38 -0.22 -16.98
CA THR A 63 3.98 0.01 -18.31
C THR A 63 3.09 -0.56 -19.43
N GLN A 64 2.49 -1.73 -19.22
CA GLN A 64 1.60 -2.35 -20.22
C GLN A 64 0.25 -1.64 -20.31
N ILE A 65 -0.44 -1.47 -19.19
CA ILE A 65 -1.79 -0.93 -19.19
C ILE A 65 -1.81 0.54 -19.61
N GLU A 66 -0.84 1.34 -19.19
CA GLU A 66 -0.77 2.75 -19.59
C GLU A 66 -0.53 2.89 -21.08
N LYS A 67 0.37 2.07 -21.65
CA LYS A 67 0.60 2.04 -23.10
C LYS A 67 -0.69 1.69 -23.83
N GLU A 68 -1.43 0.72 -23.33
CA GLU A 68 -2.66 0.26 -23.97
C GLU A 68 -3.81 1.26 -23.87
N ILE A 69 -3.95 1.94 -22.72
CA ILE A 69 -4.92 3.02 -22.55
C ILE A 69 -4.55 4.20 -23.45
N ARG A 70 -3.27 4.59 -23.52
CA ARG A 70 -2.82 5.67 -24.40
C ARG A 70 -3.10 5.36 -25.86
N ASN A 71 -2.99 4.10 -26.28
CA ASN A 71 -3.26 3.63 -27.64
C ASN A 71 -4.73 3.25 -27.88
N ALA A 72 -5.60 3.41 -26.89
CA ALA A 72 -6.98 3.01 -27.00
C ALA A 72 -7.74 3.85 -28.04
N THR A 73 -8.49 3.17 -28.91
CA THR A 73 -9.29 3.77 -29.98
C THR A 73 -10.72 3.31 -29.85
N GLU A 74 -11.67 4.20 -30.14
CA GLU A 74 -13.09 3.90 -30.03
C GLU A 74 -13.47 2.76 -30.99
N PRO A 75 -14.08 1.68 -30.48
CA PRO A 75 -14.44 0.54 -31.31
C PRO A 75 -15.61 0.86 -32.25
N ASN A 76 -16.51 1.77 -31.85
CA ASN A 76 -17.66 2.26 -32.61
C ASN A 76 -18.18 3.57 -31.99
N LYS A 77 -19.18 4.20 -32.59
CA LYS A 77 -19.75 5.48 -32.11
C LYS A 77 -20.51 5.37 -30.79
N ASN A 78 -20.92 4.16 -30.40
CA ASN A 78 -21.76 3.92 -29.23
C ASN A 78 -20.95 3.57 -27.98
N THR A 79 -19.64 3.34 -28.13
CA THR A 79 -18.77 2.82 -27.08
C THR A 79 -17.49 3.64 -27.01
N LYS A 80 -17.14 4.04 -25.79
CA LYS A 80 -15.88 4.77 -25.52
C LYS A 80 -14.68 3.82 -25.65
N ALA A 81 -13.51 4.37 -25.96
CA ALA A 81 -12.28 3.61 -26.17
C ALA A 81 -11.85 2.78 -24.94
N VAL A 82 -12.21 3.24 -23.74
CA VAL A 82 -11.97 2.54 -22.48
C VAL A 82 -13.26 2.49 -21.67
N ASN A 83 -13.57 1.32 -21.15
CA ASN A 83 -14.75 1.07 -20.32
C ASN A 83 -14.32 0.35 -19.03
N VAL A 84 -14.70 0.90 -17.89
CA VAL A 84 -14.52 0.27 -16.57
C VAL A 84 -15.83 -0.40 -16.17
N SER A 85 -15.76 -1.68 -15.79
CA SER A 85 -16.90 -2.51 -15.39
C SER A 85 -16.66 -3.21 -14.05
N ASP A 86 -17.66 -3.94 -13.57
CA ASP A 86 -17.62 -4.73 -12.33
C ASP A 86 -17.15 -3.93 -11.11
N ASP A 87 -17.76 -2.76 -10.89
CA ASP A 87 -17.44 -1.84 -9.79
C ASP A 87 -15.93 -1.47 -9.71
N GLY A 88 -15.27 -1.40 -10.87
CA GLY A 88 -13.86 -1.07 -10.97
C GLY A 88 -12.92 -2.26 -10.82
N GLN A 89 -13.42 -3.50 -10.85
CA GLN A 89 -12.61 -4.71 -10.85
C GLN A 89 -12.19 -5.17 -12.24
N GLN A 90 -12.84 -4.65 -13.28
CA GLN A 90 -12.54 -4.96 -14.68
C GLN A 90 -12.42 -3.67 -15.51
N ILE A 91 -11.50 -3.70 -16.48
CA ILE A 91 -11.37 -2.66 -17.49
C ILE A 91 -11.22 -3.30 -18.86
N ASN A 92 -12.01 -2.81 -19.80
CA ASN A 92 -11.98 -3.16 -21.21
C ASN A 92 -11.35 -1.98 -21.98
N ILE A 93 -10.30 -2.26 -22.72
CA ILE A 93 -9.56 -1.32 -23.54
C ILE A 93 -9.69 -1.76 -25.00
N TYR A 94 -10.18 -0.87 -25.84
CA TYR A 94 -10.40 -1.15 -27.26
C TYR A 94 -9.28 -0.56 -28.10
N GLN A 95 -8.83 -1.31 -29.10
CA GLN A 95 -7.77 -0.90 -30.02
C GLN A 95 -8.15 -1.27 -31.46
N TYR A 96 -7.63 -0.49 -32.39
CA TYR A 96 -7.77 -0.74 -33.82
C TYR A 96 -6.43 -0.52 -34.52
N ASP A 97 -5.89 -1.59 -35.09
CA ASP A 97 -4.58 -1.60 -35.78
C ASP A 97 -4.72 -1.41 -37.31
N GLY A 98 -5.78 -0.73 -37.76
CA GLY A 98 -6.04 -0.51 -39.19
C GLY A 98 -6.64 -1.70 -39.94
N SER A 99 -6.62 -2.91 -39.36
CA SER A 99 -7.16 -4.14 -39.98
C SER A 99 -7.98 -5.02 -39.03
N LYS A 100 -7.71 -4.93 -37.72
CA LYS A 100 -8.35 -5.74 -36.68
C LYS A 100 -8.76 -4.85 -35.52
N TYR A 101 -9.94 -5.14 -34.99
CA TYR A 101 -10.43 -4.61 -33.72
C TYR A 101 -10.03 -5.56 -32.61
N GLU A 102 -9.35 -5.05 -31.60
CA GLU A 102 -8.94 -5.81 -30.43
C GLU A 102 -9.61 -5.26 -29.18
N ARG A 103 -10.10 -6.16 -28.32
CA ARG A 103 -10.47 -5.85 -26.94
C ARG A 103 -9.44 -6.48 -26.03
N ILE A 104 -8.75 -5.65 -25.26
CA ILE A 104 -7.86 -6.06 -24.18
C ILE A 104 -8.63 -5.87 -22.87
N CYS A 105 -8.66 -6.90 -22.04
CA CYS A 105 -9.35 -6.88 -20.76
C CYS A 105 -8.35 -7.14 -19.64
N TYR A 106 -8.37 -6.30 -18.61
CA TYR A 106 -7.75 -6.59 -17.33
C TYR A 106 -8.84 -6.82 -16.30
N ARG A 107 -8.70 -7.87 -15.48
CA ARG A 107 -9.64 -8.15 -14.40
C ARG A 107 -8.97 -8.84 -13.24
N ARG A 108 -9.57 -8.71 -12.07
CA ARG A 108 -9.30 -9.62 -10.94
C ARG A 108 -9.83 -11.03 -11.30
N ASN A 109 -9.05 -12.08 -11.05
CA ASN A 109 -9.48 -13.44 -11.35
C ASN A 109 -10.70 -13.81 -10.46
N PRO A 110 -11.84 -14.23 -11.05
CA PRO A 110 -13.05 -14.58 -10.29
C PRO A 110 -12.87 -15.75 -9.31
N ASN A 111 -11.93 -16.65 -9.59
CA ASN A 111 -11.65 -17.84 -8.77
C ASN A 111 -10.57 -17.56 -7.71
N ASN A 112 -9.72 -16.54 -7.92
CA ASN A 112 -8.65 -16.19 -7.00
C ASN A 112 -8.44 -14.68 -6.95
N ASN A 113 -8.94 -14.06 -5.88
CA ASN A 113 -8.92 -12.61 -5.67
C ASN A 113 -7.51 -12.01 -5.53
N LEU A 114 -6.46 -12.84 -5.46
CA LEU A 114 -5.06 -12.43 -5.39
C LEU A 114 -4.42 -12.28 -6.78
N LEU A 115 -5.08 -12.72 -7.84
CA LEU A 115 -4.53 -12.72 -9.20
C LEU A 115 -5.15 -11.61 -10.04
N LEU A 116 -4.29 -10.82 -10.69
CA LEU A 116 -4.66 -9.89 -11.75
C LEU A 116 -4.37 -10.57 -13.08
N GLU A 117 -5.37 -10.63 -13.95
CA GLU A 117 -5.25 -11.29 -15.23
C GLU A 117 -5.51 -10.33 -16.37
N LYS A 118 -4.82 -10.59 -17.48
CA LYS A 118 -5.00 -9.92 -18.75
C LYS A 118 -5.37 -10.96 -19.79
N GLY A 119 -6.30 -10.61 -20.67
CA GLY A 119 -6.52 -11.35 -21.90
C GLY A 119 -6.97 -10.42 -23.01
N SER A 120 -6.85 -10.89 -24.24
CA SER A 120 -7.34 -10.13 -25.39
C SER A 120 -8.04 -11.02 -26.40
N VAL A 121 -8.88 -10.39 -27.22
CA VAL A 121 -9.60 -11.01 -28.31
C VAL A 121 -9.67 -10.03 -29.48
N SER A 122 -9.46 -10.53 -30.69
CA SER A 122 -9.41 -9.71 -31.90
C SER A 122 -10.37 -10.21 -32.96
N VAL A 123 -11.04 -9.30 -33.65
CA VAL A 123 -11.94 -9.56 -34.78
C VAL A 123 -11.60 -8.66 -35.96
N THR A 124 -11.99 -9.05 -37.18
CA THR A 124 -11.77 -8.26 -38.40
C THR A 124 -12.94 -7.33 -38.72
N SER A 125 -14.13 -7.59 -38.17
CA SER A 125 -15.33 -6.78 -38.38
C SER A 125 -15.62 -5.89 -37.18
N GLN A 126 -16.04 -4.66 -37.46
CA GLN A 126 -16.48 -3.71 -36.44
C GLN A 126 -17.84 -4.16 -35.86
N ALA A 127 -17.98 -4.15 -34.54
CA ALA A 127 -19.25 -4.38 -33.88
C ALA A 127 -20.00 -3.06 -33.67
N SER A 128 -21.33 -3.07 -33.79
CA SER A 128 -22.18 -1.87 -33.68
C SER A 128 -22.84 -1.68 -32.30
N GLY A 129 -22.79 -2.69 -31.43
CA GLY A 129 -23.39 -2.65 -30.10
C GLY A 129 -22.59 -1.85 -29.06
N ASN A 130 -23.20 -1.63 -27.90
CA ASN A 130 -22.53 -1.05 -26.72
C ASN A 130 -21.52 -2.06 -26.16
N ASN A 131 -20.32 -1.60 -25.80
CA ASN A 131 -19.27 -2.39 -25.15
C ASN A 131 -19.04 -3.75 -25.83
N PRO A 132 -18.62 -3.79 -27.10
CA PRO A 132 -18.55 -5.02 -27.85
C PRO A 132 -17.57 -5.99 -27.21
N GLU A 133 -17.96 -7.26 -27.10
CA GLU A 133 -17.10 -8.27 -26.48
C GLU A 133 -16.10 -8.88 -27.45
N TYR A 134 -16.36 -8.80 -28.76
CA TYR A 134 -15.52 -9.40 -29.82
C TYR A 134 -15.24 -10.91 -29.66
N GLY A 135 -15.91 -11.58 -28.71
CA GLY A 135 -15.78 -13.01 -28.41
C GLY A 135 -15.35 -13.29 -26.96
N THR A 136 -15.29 -14.58 -26.61
CA THR A 136 -14.85 -15.03 -25.28
C THR A 136 -13.33 -15.07 -25.20
N ILE A 137 -12.77 -14.48 -24.14
CA ILE A 137 -11.35 -14.55 -23.83
C ILE A 137 -11.06 -15.90 -23.16
N ASN A 138 -10.39 -16.79 -23.88
CA ASN A 138 -10.01 -18.12 -23.37
C ASN A 138 -8.60 -18.14 -22.78
N ASN A 139 -7.72 -17.25 -23.23
CA ASN A 139 -6.31 -17.22 -22.85
C ASN A 139 -6.05 -16.09 -21.85
N TRP A 140 -6.32 -16.34 -20.58
CA TRP A 140 -5.99 -15.42 -19.50
C TRP A 140 -4.54 -15.61 -19.06
N LYS A 141 -3.79 -14.51 -19.00
CA LYS A 141 -2.42 -14.47 -18.50
C LYS A 141 -2.39 -13.71 -17.17
N THR A 142 -1.86 -14.34 -16.14
CA THR A 142 -1.60 -13.68 -14.85
C THR A 142 -0.50 -12.62 -15.03
N ILE A 143 -0.81 -11.38 -14.67
CA ILE A 143 0.11 -10.22 -14.70
C ILE A 143 0.66 -9.94 -13.31
N SER A 144 -0.16 -10.11 -12.27
CA SER A 144 0.27 -9.99 -10.88
C SER A 144 -0.36 -11.10 -10.06
N SER A 145 0.41 -11.66 -9.11
CA SER A 145 -0.03 -12.78 -8.27
C SER A 145 -0.27 -12.40 -6.80
N TYR A 146 -0.09 -11.13 -6.46
CA TYR A 146 -0.04 -10.67 -5.08
C TYR A 146 -1.06 -9.57 -4.77
N LEU A 147 -2.17 -9.48 -5.50
CA LEU A 147 -3.20 -8.47 -5.21
C LEU A 147 -3.68 -8.60 -3.77
N LEU A 148 -3.90 -7.45 -3.13
CA LEU A 148 -4.56 -7.42 -1.84
C LEU A 148 -6.01 -7.91 -1.98
N PRO A 149 -6.46 -8.81 -1.08
CA PRO A 149 -7.82 -9.30 -1.08
C PRO A 149 -8.80 -8.16 -0.73
N GLY A 150 -9.99 -8.19 -1.32
CA GLY A 150 -11.03 -7.17 -1.12
C GLY A 150 -11.74 -6.80 -2.41
N ASN A 151 -12.61 -5.79 -2.32
CA ASN A 151 -13.41 -5.26 -3.43
C ASN A 151 -13.06 -3.79 -3.74
N ALA A 152 -11.89 -3.33 -3.31
CA ALA A 152 -11.43 -1.97 -3.63
C ALA A 152 -11.26 -1.83 -5.14
N ALA A 153 -11.86 -0.80 -5.72
CA ALA A 153 -11.81 -0.53 -7.16
C ALA A 153 -10.36 -0.40 -7.64
N LEU A 154 -9.97 -1.27 -8.57
CA LEU A 154 -8.67 -1.24 -9.22
C LEU A 154 -8.61 -0.18 -10.31
N PHE A 155 -9.75 0.05 -10.97
CA PHE A 155 -9.91 0.98 -12.06
C PHE A 155 -11.07 1.92 -11.75
N SER A 156 -10.90 3.21 -12.04
CA SER A 156 -11.93 4.22 -11.85
C SER A 156 -11.87 5.18 -13.01
N ASP A 157 -13.00 5.37 -13.69
CA ASP A 157 -13.13 6.47 -14.64
C ASP A 157 -13.45 7.75 -13.88
N ARG A 158 -12.69 8.83 -14.10
CA ARG A 158 -12.90 10.08 -13.37
C ARG A 158 -14.19 10.80 -13.79
N ASN A 159 -14.62 10.63 -15.04
CA ASN A 159 -15.84 11.25 -15.54
C ASN A 159 -16.70 10.22 -16.31
N PRO A 160 -17.36 9.28 -15.59
CA PRO A 160 -18.15 8.21 -16.21
C PRO A 160 -19.32 8.71 -17.05
N SER A 161 -19.90 9.84 -16.67
CA SER A 161 -21.08 10.47 -17.28
C SER A 161 -20.76 11.34 -18.51
N ASP A 162 -19.48 11.47 -18.87
CA ASP A 162 -19.07 12.28 -20.01
C ASP A 162 -19.52 11.64 -21.34
N THR A 163 -20.50 12.25 -21.99
CA THR A 163 -20.97 11.84 -23.30
C THR A 163 -20.29 12.60 -24.43
N THR A 164 -19.70 13.77 -24.16
CA THR A 164 -19.14 14.69 -25.16
C THR A 164 -17.71 14.32 -25.51
N SER A 165 -16.87 14.02 -24.51
CA SER A 165 -15.48 13.65 -24.73
C SER A 165 -15.34 12.18 -25.14
N SER A 166 -14.49 11.93 -26.14
CA SER A 166 -13.97 10.58 -26.44
C SER A 166 -12.72 10.24 -25.61
N ARG A 167 -12.15 11.25 -24.93
CA ARG A 167 -11.02 11.09 -24.03
C ARG A 167 -11.50 10.74 -22.62
N ARG A 168 -10.91 9.70 -22.03
CA ARG A 168 -11.17 9.18 -20.69
C ARG A 168 -9.90 9.28 -19.87
N LEU A 169 -10.03 9.81 -18.66
CA LEU A 169 -8.98 9.80 -17.65
C LEU A 169 -9.29 8.66 -16.68
N ILE A 170 -8.41 7.66 -16.69
CA ILE A 170 -8.56 6.44 -15.90
C ILE A 170 -7.58 6.48 -14.74
N ASP A 171 -8.12 6.40 -13.54
CA ASP A 171 -7.37 6.22 -12.31
C ASP A 171 -7.18 4.72 -12.06
N ILE A 172 -5.94 4.30 -11.86
CA ILE A 172 -5.54 2.91 -11.64
C ILE A 172 -4.94 2.84 -10.24
N THR A 173 -5.49 1.98 -9.38
CA THR A 173 -5.00 1.75 -8.01
C THR A 173 -4.62 0.29 -7.87
N LEU A 174 -3.34 0.03 -7.64
CA LEU A 174 -2.80 -1.31 -7.45
C LEU A 174 -2.21 -1.46 -6.05
N SER A 175 -2.72 -2.45 -5.33
CA SER A 175 -2.30 -2.77 -3.97
C SER A 175 -1.84 -4.22 -3.93
N LEU A 176 -0.54 -4.45 -3.72
CA LEU A 176 0.08 -5.77 -3.76
C LEU A 176 0.73 -6.14 -2.42
N LYS A 177 0.58 -7.37 -1.94
CA LYS A 177 1.20 -7.86 -0.71
C LYS A 177 1.78 -9.25 -0.88
N HIS A 178 3.09 -9.39 -0.72
CA HIS A 178 3.74 -10.68 -0.75
C HIS A 178 3.50 -11.44 0.57
N PRO A 179 3.26 -12.77 0.57
CA PRO A 179 3.08 -13.56 1.80
C PRO A 179 4.26 -13.53 2.79
N LYS A 180 5.43 -13.08 2.34
CA LYS A 180 6.68 -13.00 3.12
C LYS A 180 6.94 -11.59 3.67
N THR A 181 6.12 -10.61 3.29
CA THR A 181 6.24 -9.22 3.71
C THR A 181 5.04 -8.85 4.57
N ASN A 182 5.29 -8.10 5.63
CA ASN A 182 4.20 -7.60 6.48
C ASN A 182 3.56 -6.34 5.89
N THR A 183 4.24 -5.70 4.95
CA THR A 183 3.83 -4.47 4.26
C THR A 183 3.27 -4.78 2.88
N ALA A 184 2.23 -4.05 2.50
CA ALA A 184 1.74 -3.98 1.13
C ALA A 184 2.43 -2.84 0.36
N LEU A 185 2.59 -3.01 -0.95
CA LEU A 185 2.96 -1.98 -1.91
C LEU A 185 1.69 -1.41 -2.53
N ASN A 186 1.46 -0.10 -2.36
CA ASN A 186 0.35 0.62 -2.95
C ASN A 186 0.87 1.59 -4.00
N ILE A 187 0.42 1.47 -5.24
CA ILE A 187 0.79 2.34 -6.35
C ILE A 187 -0.48 2.82 -7.03
N GLN A 188 -0.52 4.11 -7.33
CA GLN A 188 -1.60 4.75 -8.06
C GLN A 188 -1.03 5.50 -9.26
N SER A 189 -1.73 5.45 -10.39
CA SER A 189 -1.39 6.20 -11.60
C SER A 189 -2.67 6.62 -12.31
N SER A 190 -2.65 7.79 -12.93
CA SER A 190 -3.75 8.31 -13.75
C SER A 190 -3.30 8.45 -15.19
N VAL A 191 -4.05 7.87 -16.12
CA VAL A 191 -3.70 7.86 -17.55
C VAL A 191 -4.88 8.28 -18.42
N MET A 192 -4.61 9.18 -19.38
CA MET A 192 -5.57 9.61 -20.37
C MET A 192 -5.33 8.91 -21.71
N ASN A 193 -6.39 8.41 -22.34
CA ASN A 193 -6.28 7.87 -23.70
C ASN A 193 -6.05 8.98 -24.74
N ARG A 194 -5.34 8.65 -25.82
CA ARG A 194 -5.13 9.55 -26.96
C ARG A 194 -6.02 9.08 -28.11
N SER A 195 -7.32 9.39 -28.09
CA SER A 195 -8.21 9.02 -29.20
C SER A 195 -8.01 9.96 -30.41
N GLY A 196 -7.76 9.39 -31.59
CA GLY A 196 -7.49 10.12 -32.84
C GLY A 196 -8.73 10.73 -33.52
N LEU A 197 -9.95 10.44 -33.04
CA LEU A 197 -11.21 11.03 -33.53
C LEU A 197 -11.66 12.25 -32.69
N SER A 198 -10.84 12.68 -31.72
CA SER A 198 -11.10 13.84 -30.88
C SER A 198 -10.87 15.12 -31.71
N THR A 199 -11.95 15.73 -32.19
CA THR A 199 -11.94 17.03 -32.88
C THR A 199 -11.85 18.24 -31.94
N GLN A 200 -11.86 18.01 -30.63
CA GLN A 200 -11.69 19.05 -29.64
C GLN A 200 -10.27 18.98 -29.06
N SER A 201 -9.51 20.06 -29.28
CA SER A 201 -8.44 20.45 -28.38
C SER A 201 -9.01 20.61 -26.97
N ILE A 202 -8.15 20.55 -25.95
CA ILE A 202 -8.51 21.04 -24.62
C ILE A 202 -9.00 22.48 -24.85
N GLU A 203 -10.31 22.70 -24.81
CA GLU A 203 -10.81 24.06 -24.68
C GLU A 203 -10.28 24.55 -23.33
N GLU A 204 -9.64 25.72 -23.35
CA GLU A 204 -9.47 26.50 -22.13
C GLU A 204 -10.85 26.60 -21.49
N GLY A 205 -10.99 25.99 -20.31
CA GLY A 205 -12.28 25.70 -19.71
C GLY A 205 -13.17 26.94 -19.57
N SER A 206 -14.04 27.14 -20.55
CA SER A 206 -15.16 28.07 -20.53
C SER A 206 -16.50 27.37 -20.79
N GLY A 207 -16.56 26.06 -20.56
CA GLY A 207 -17.82 25.32 -20.38
C GLY A 207 -18.18 25.27 -18.89
N PRO A 208 -19.47 25.07 -18.53
CA PRO A 208 -19.87 25.00 -17.13
C PRO A 208 -19.20 23.79 -16.51
N PHE A 209 -18.15 24.05 -15.74
CA PHE A 209 -17.33 23.07 -15.06
C PHE A 209 -18.19 21.98 -14.43
N SER A 210 -17.73 20.72 -14.49
CA SER A 210 -17.81 19.90 -13.28
C SER A 210 -17.04 20.71 -12.24
N ALA A 211 -17.75 21.59 -11.53
CA ALA A 211 -17.16 22.46 -10.54
C ALA A 211 -16.33 21.57 -9.63
N TYR A 212 -15.07 21.93 -9.40
CA TYR A 212 -14.29 21.26 -8.39
C TYR A 212 -15.09 21.35 -7.09
N ILE A 213 -15.54 20.20 -6.60
CA ILE A 213 -16.32 20.08 -5.38
C ILE A 213 -15.29 19.73 -4.30
N PRO A 214 -14.90 20.71 -3.46
CA PRO A 214 -13.96 20.45 -2.39
C PRO A 214 -14.60 19.53 -1.35
N VAL A 215 -13.78 18.71 -0.71
CA VAL A 215 -14.18 18.04 0.53
C VAL A 215 -14.47 19.13 1.58
N THR A 216 -15.65 19.06 2.18
CA THR A 216 -16.09 19.95 3.26
C THR A 216 -16.04 19.27 4.63
N GLY A 217 -16.01 17.94 4.67
CA GLY A 217 -15.95 17.18 5.92
C GLY A 217 -15.44 15.76 5.74
N ILE A 218 -15.09 15.13 6.86
CA ILE A 218 -14.69 13.73 6.94
C ILE A 218 -15.51 13.08 8.06
N GLU A 219 -16.15 11.96 7.76
CA GLU A 219 -16.95 11.19 8.70
C GLU A 219 -16.32 9.82 8.93
N PHE A 220 -16.16 9.43 10.20
CA PHE A 220 -15.76 8.07 10.53
C PHE A 220 -16.98 7.14 10.47
N VAL A 221 -16.89 6.10 9.65
CA VAL A 221 -17.98 5.15 9.40
C VAL A 221 -17.81 3.89 10.24
N GLU A 222 -16.57 3.46 10.42
CA GLU A 222 -16.25 2.26 11.20
C GLU A 222 -15.11 2.59 12.16
N VAL A 223 -15.40 2.49 13.45
CA VAL A 223 -14.47 2.80 14.53
C VAL A 223 -14.58 1.70 15.60
N PRO A 224 -13.48 1.06 15.99
CA PRO A 224 -13.48 0.15 17.12
C PRO A 224 -13.66 0.95 18.42
N THR A 225 -14.64 0.56 19.24
CA THR A 225 -14.90 1.19 20.55
C THR A 225 -13.84 0.87 21.60
N THR A 226 -13.14 -0.26 21.46
CA THR A 226 -12.02 -0.66 22.31
C THR A 226 -10.97 -1.40 21.47
N PHE A 227 -9.69 -1.11 21.72
CA PHE A 227 -8.59 -1.80 21.05
C PHE A 227 -8.12 -3.01 21.88
N PRO A 228 -8.06 -4.24 21.30
CA PRO A 228 -7.60 -5.43 22.00
C PRO A 228 -6.08 -5.39 22.31
N LYS A 229 -5.59 -6.39 23.06
CA LYS A 229 -4.17 -6.56 23.43
C LYS A 229 -3.20 -6.28 22.27
N ALA A 230 -2.02 -5.80 22.66
CA ALA A 230 -0.84 -5.68 21.82
C ALA A 230 -0.68 -6.85 20.83
N GLY A 231 -0.46 -6.50 19.55
CA GLY A 231 -0.29 -7.47 18.46
C GLY A 231 -1.54 -7.73 17.64
N ALA A 232 -2.73 -7.36 18.12
CA ALA A 232 -3.97 -7.42 17.35
C ALA A 232 -4.13 -6.22 16.39
N THR A 233 -4.86 -6.45 15.30
CA THR A 233 -5.19 -5.44 14.29
C THR A 233 -6.68 -5.14 14.28
N LYS A 234 -7.05 -3.88 14.06
CA LYS A 234 -8.43 -3.46 13.79
C LYS A 234 -8.48 -2.56 12.58
N THR A 235 -9.65 -2.50 11.95
CA THR A 235 -9.89 -1.65 10.80
C THR A 235 -10.64 -0.39 11.23
N ILE A 236 -10.24 0.75 10.69
CA ILE A 236 -10.97 2.03 10.80
C ILE A 236 -11.32 2.50 9.40
N MET A 237 -12.51 3.07 9.22
CA MET A 237 -12.96 3.58 7.93
C MET A 237 -13.47 5.02 8.07
N ALA A 238 -13.06 5.89 7.15
CA ALA A 238 -13.60 7.23 7.02
C ALA A 238 -14.06 7.53 5.58
N LYS A 239 -15.05 8.41 5.45
CA LYS A 239 -15.60 8.88 4.18
C LYS A 239 -15.51 10.41 4.07
N VAL A 240 -15.27 10.89 2.86
CA VAL A 240 -15.33 12.34 2.56
C VAL A 240 -16.77 12.78 2.32
N ILE A 241 -17.07 14.01 2.74
CA ILE A 241 -18.33 14.72 2.49
C ILE A 241 -18.01 15.97 1.67
N PRO A 242 -18.75 16.28 0.60
CA PRO A 242 -19.84 15.47 0.04
C PRO A 242 -19.31 14.23 -0.70
N SER A 243 -20.16 13.21 -0.89
CA SER A 243 -19.77 11.94 -1.52
C SER A 243 -19.31 12.08 -2.98
N ASN A 244 -19.65 13.20 -3.63
CA ASN A 244 -19.24 13.58 -4.98
C ASN A 244 -18.03 14.54 -5.01
N ALA A 245 -17.28 14.69 -3.90
CA ALA A 245 -16.05 15.47 -3.87
C ALA A 245 -15.08 15.02 -4.98
N THR A 246 -14.40 15.98 -5.60
CA THR A 246 -13.49 15.75 -6.73
C THR A 246 -12.24 14.99 -6.27
N ASN A 247 -11.66 15.38 -5.13
CA ASN A 247 -10.54 14.68 -4.50
C ASN A 247 -11.03 13.87 -3.29
N LYS A 248 -10.94 12.53 -3.35
CA LYS A 248 -11.43 11.65 -2.27
C LYS A 248 -10.29 10.99 -1.49
N ASN A 249 -9.12 11.59 -1.52
CA ASN A 249 -7.93 11.06 -0.88
C ASN A 249 -7.93 11.45 0.60
N LEU A 250 -7.48 10.53 1.46
CA LEU A 250 -7.41 10.69 2.90
C LEU A 250 -5.99 10.36 3.36
N VAL A 251 -5.43 11.23 4.19
CA VAL A 251 -4.13 11.06 4.84
C VAL A 251 -4.37 10.79 6.31
N TRP A 252 -3.91 9.65 6.79
CA TRP A 252 -4.00 9.17 8.15
C TRP A 252 -2.67 9.40 8.85
N SER A 253 -2.71 9.83 10.10
CA SER A 253 -1.54 10.08 10.92
C SER A 253 -1.80 9.77 12.39
N GLU A 254 -0.81 9.23 13.10
CA GLU A 254 -0.89 8.97 14.54
C GLU A 254 0.01 9.90 15.35
N GLN A 255 -0.49 10.39 16.50
CA GLN A 255 0.27 11.28 17.37
C GLN A 255 1.50 10.62 18.03
N ILE A 256 2.63 11.33 18.06
CA ILE A 256 3.92 10.94 18.69
C ILE A 256 3.80 10.77 20.20
N HIS A 257 3.03 11.63 20.87
CA HIS A 257 2.93 11.64 22.35
C HIS A 257 1.82 10.72 22.86
N ALA A 258 1.38 9.75 22.06
CA ALA A 258 0.40 8.78 22.49
C ALA A 258 1.01 7.79 23.51
N PHE A 259 0.22 7.42 24.53
CA PHE A 259 0.60 6.41 25.53
C PHE A 259 0.44 4.96 24.98
N ILE A 260 -0.08 4.83 23.77
CA ILE A 260 -0.16 3.60 22.96
C ILE A 260 0.52 3.95 21.64
N TRP A 261 1.38 3.05 21.14
CA TRP A 261 1.93 3.19 19.80
C TRP A 261 1.08 2.37 18.83
N LEU A 262 0.50 3.04 17.85
CA LEU A 262 -0.29 2.42 16.79
C LEU A 262 0.48 2.48 15.48
N ARG A 263 0.53 1.36 14.78
CA ARG A 263 1.22 1.28 13.49
C ARG A 263 0.26 0.95 12.37
N PHE A 264 0.39 1.64 11.25
CA PHE A 264 -0.18 1.27 9.96
C PHE A 264 0.72 0.19 9.34
N PRO A 265 0.30 -1.09 9.31
CA PRO A 265 1.10 -2.15 8.72
C PRO A 265 1.18 -2.03 7.18
N GLU A 266 0.26 -1.28 6.59
CA GLU A 266 0.19 -1.01 5.17
C GLU A 266 0.81 0.35 4.90
N TYR A 267 2.03 0.34 4.37
CA TYR A 267 2.69 1.57 3.94
C TYR A 267 2.16 1.98 2.57
N SER A 268 1.78 3.25 2.40
CA SER A 268 1.32 3.79 1.11
C SER A 268 2.03 5.11 0.84
N LEU A 269 3.14 5.05 0.09
CA LEU A 269 3.79 6.20 -0.53
C LEU A 269 3.48 6.15 -2.03
N ALA A 270 2.32 6.65 -2.43
CA ALA A 270 2.09 7.09 -3.81
C ALA A 270 0.83 7.95 -3.87
N TYR A 271 1.00 9.23 -4.20
CA TYR A 271 0.00 9.98 -4.95
C TYR A 271 0.71 10.64 -6.13
N ASP A 272 0.53 10.05 -7.31
CA ASP A 272 0.63 10.74 -8.59
C ASP A 272 -0.69 10.49 -9.34
N ASP A 273 -1.70 11.29 -8.99
CA ASP A 273 -2.99 11.33 -9.70
C ASP A 273 -2.99 12.34 -10.87
N GLY A 274 -1.79 12.80 -11.26
CA GLY A 274 -1.57 13.79 -12.31
C GLY A 274 -2.13 15.18 -12.00
N THR A 275 -2.60 15.46 -10.78
CA THR A 275 -3.16 16.77 -10.39
C THR A 275 -2.40 17.51 -9.30
N GLY A 276 -1.35 16.92 -8.74
CA GLY A 276 -0.54 17.56 -7.71
C GLY A 276 0.91 17.11 -7.78
N SER A 277 1.81 18.09 -7.91
CA SER A 277 3.21 17.92 -7.52
C SER A 277 3.25 17.60 -6.03
N ILE A 278 4.03 16.58 -5.63
CA ILE A 278 4.49 16.44 -4.24
C ILE A 278 5.34 17.67 -3.96
N THR A 279 4.69 18.76 -3.57
CA THR A 279 5.39 19.88 -2.96
C THR A 279 5.73 19.42 -1.56
N GLU A 280 6.98 19.59 -1.18
CA GLU A 280 7.48 19.36 0.19
C GLU A 280 6.54 20.00 1.24
N GLY A 281 5.75 21.01 0.86
CA GLY A 281 4.59 21.56 1.58
C GLY A 281 3.60 20.57 2.24
N LEU A 282 3.30 19.41 1.63
CA LEU A 282 2.41 18.39 2.23
C LEU A 282 3.08 17.63 3.38
N LEU A 283 4.41 17.51 3.34
CA LEU A 283 5.24 17.01 4.43
C LEU A 283 5.57 18.14 5.42
N GLU A 284 5.78 19.38 4.98
CA GLU A 284 6.03 20.54 5.84
C GLU A 284 4.86 20.80 6.80
N GLY A 285 3.62 20.50 6.43
CA GLY A 285 2.47 20.58 7.33
C GLY A 285 2.36 19.46 8.39
N VAL A 286 3.04 18.33 8.18
CA VAL A 286 3.01 17.14 9.06
C VAL A 286 4.31 16.99 9.86
N SER A 287 5.43 17.45 9.30
CA SER A 287 6.77 17.55 9.88
C SER A 287 6.89 18.76 10.82
N ASP A 288 6.40 19.94 10.42
CA ASP A 288 6.80 21.18 11.11
C ASP A 288 5.84 21.65 12.20
N LYS A 289 4.91 20.79 12.64
CA LYS A 289 4.06 21.11 13.78
C LYS A 289 3.79 19.90 14.66
N PHE A 290 4.80 19.58 15.45
CA PHE A 290 4.74 18.79 16.70
C PHE A 290 3.76 17.60 16.66
N GLY A 291 4.27 16.42 16.33
CA GLY A 291 3.84 15.25 17.06
C GLY A 291 3.03 14.21 16.31
N TYR A 292 3.38 13.80 15.08
CA TYR A 292 2.84 12.58 14.43
C TYR A 292 3.96 11.73 13.78
N TRP A 293 3.94 10.40 13.90
CA TRP A 293 5.09 9.53 13.49
C TRP A 293 4.79 8.43 12.47
N ASP A 294 3.56 7.94 12.39
CA ASP A 294 3.18 6.97 11.37
C ASP A 294 2.08 7.55 10.49
N THR A 295 2.20 7.34 9.19
CA THR A 295 1.32 7.94 8.17
C THR A 295 0.92 6.93 7.12
N MET A 296 -0.34 6.96 6.70
CA MET A 296 -0.87 6.13 5.63
C MET A 296 -1.84 6.94 4.76
N THR A 297 -1.94 6.63 3.48
CA THR A 297 -2.91 7.26 2.59
C THR A 297 -3.93 6.24 2.07
N THR A 298 -5.20 6.62 2.02
CA THR A 298 -6.28 5.80 1.44
C THR A 298 -7.31 6.63 0.69
N ARG A 299 -8.17 5.97 -0.09
CA ARG A 299 -9.34 6.60 -0.69
C ARG A 299 -10.53 6.53 0.26
N SER A 300 -11.39 7.54 0.26
CA SER A 300 -12.65 7.59 0.99
C SER A 300 -13.43 6.27 0.92
N GLY A 301 -13.81 5.74 2.07
CA GLY A 301 -14.55 4.48 2.20
C GLY A 301 -13.67 3.22 2.19
N SER A 302 -12.35 3.35 2.04
CA SER A 302 -11.42 2.24 2.21
C SER A 302 -11.09 2.06 3.69
N GLY A 303 -11.09 0.80 4.15
CA GLY A 303 -10.68 0.45 5.50
C GLY A 303 -9.15 0.58 5.66
N VAL A 304 -8.73 1.09 6.80
CA VAL A 304 -7.34 1.22 7.23
C VAL A 304 -7.07 0.25 8.36
N LEU A 305 -6.13 -0.65 8.17
CA LEU A 305 -5.64 -1.54 9.22
C LEU A 305 -4.72 -0.79 10.18
N ILE A 306 -4.98 -0.91 11.47
CA ILE A 306 -4.16 -0.34 12.54
C ILE A 306 -3.78 -1.46 13.49
N LYS A 307 -2.48 -1.53 13.81
CA LYS A 307 -1.90 -2.52 14.71
C LYS A 307 -1.44 -1.84 15.99
N ALA A 308 -1.91 -2.33 17.14
CA ALA A 308 -1.37 -1.89 18.43
C ALA A 308 -0.02 -2.56 18.70
N GLU A 309 1.03 -1.77 18.95
CA GLU A 309 2.34 -2.30 19.32
C GLU A 309 2.40 -2.76 20.78
N LYS A 310 3.37 -3.63 21.08
CA LYS A 310 3.52 -4.23 22.41
C LYS A 310 4.12 -3.24 23.38
N TYR A 311 3.32 -2.87 24.38
CA TYR A 311 3.82 -2.17 25.55
C TYR A 311 4.48 -3.16 26.51
N GLU A 312 5.79 -3.02 26.72
CA GLU A 312 6.49 -3.75 27.77
C GLU A 312 6.27 -3.05 29.11
N THR A 313 5.20 -3.44 29.82
CA THR A 313 5.25 -3.31 31.28
C THR A 313 6.44 -4.16 31.71
N LEU A 314 7.51 -3.57 32.24
CA LEU A 314 8.75 -4.25 32.65
C LEU A 314 8.56 -5.27 33.80
N GLY A 315 7.52 -6.11 33.75
CA GLY A 315 7.09 -7.02 34.81
C GLY A 315 6.43 -6.35 36.02
N LEU A 316 6.13 -5.05 35.96
CA LEU A 316 5.64 -4.29 37.11
C LEU A 316 4.15 -4.58 37.41
N PRO A 317 3.77 -4.81 38.68
CA PRO A 317 2.38 -5.04 39.07
C PRO A 317 1.46 -3.83 38.81
N SER A 318 0.18 -4.06 38.49
CA SER A 318 -0.80 -3.00 38.21
C SER A 318 -0.94 -1.96 39.32
N TRP A 319 -0.85 -2.38 40.60
CA TRP A 319 -0.89 -1.47 41.75
C TRP A 319 0.30 -0.51 41.78
N PHE A 320 1.48 -0.96 41.35
CA PHE A 320 2.70 -0.16 41.32
C PHE A 320 2.62 0.90 40.23
N LEU A 321 2.07 0.54 39.06
CA LEU A 321 1.86 1.48 37.96
C LEU A 321 0.81 2.55 38.27
N ASN A 322 -0.23 2.22 39.05
CA ASN A 322 -1.27 3.18 39.43
C ASN A 322 -0.76 4.30 40.36
N LEU A 323 0.35 4.07 41.09
CA LEU A 323 1.03 5.12 41.88
C LEU A 323 1.62 6.22 40.99
N PHE A 324 1.88 5.93 39.71
CA PHE A 324 2.47 6.87 38.78
C PHE A 324 1.43 7.62 37.94
N GLY A 325 0.12 7.37 38.13
CA GLY A 325 -1.00 8.13 37.56
C GLY A 325 -0.76 8.62 36.13
N ASN A 326 -0.40 9.90 35.99
CA ASN A 326 -0.13 10.58 34.71
C ASN A 326 0.99 9.95 33.86
N LEU A 327 1.92 9.19 34.45
CA LEU A 327 3.00 8.50 33.73
C LEU A 327 2.57 7.10 33.25
N ALA A 328 1.45 6.56 33.72
CA ALA A 328 0.91 5.26 33.34
C ALA A 328 -0.64 5.23 33.37
N PRO A 329 -1.32 6.08 32.57
CA PRO A 329 -2.78 6.22 32.57
C PRO A 329 -3.50 4.92 32.16
N ASP A 330 -4.73 4.73 32.66
CA ASP A 330 -5.65 3.63 32.30
C ASP A 330 -7.09 4.18 32.30
N PRO A 331 -7.82 4.18 31.16
CA PRO A 331 -7.39 3.72 29.84
C PRO A 331 -6.28 4.59 29.26
N ARG A 332 -5.40 3.97 28.48
CA ARG A 332 -4.43 4.69 27.66
C ARG A 332 -5.14 5.18 26.40
N GLN A 333 -4.67 6.31 25.88
CA GLN A 333 -5.27 6.95 24.71
C GLN A 333 -4.23 7.19 23.61
N ALA A 334 -4.66 7.01 22.37
CA ALA A 334 -3.95 7.44 21.16
C ALA A 334 -4.91 8.23 20.27
N ILE A 335 -4.38 9.23 19.56
CA ILE A 335 -5.17 10.07 18.67
C ILE A 335 -4.74 9.81 17.24
N ILE A 336 -5.70 9.41 16.41
CA ILE A 336 -5.52 9.29 14.96
C ILE A 336 -6.18 10.50 14.31
N ARG A 337 -5.44 11.17 13.44
CA ARG A 337 -5.91 12.27 12.62
C ARG A 337 -6.04 11.82 11.17
N VAL A 338 -7.15 12.17 10.54
CA VAL A 338 -7.42 11.98 9.12
C VAL A 338 -7.61 13.34 8.48
N SER A 339 -6.91 13.62 7.39
CA SER A 339 -7.01 14.88 6.64
C SER A 339 -7.21 14.64 5.16
N SER A 340 -7.99 15.50 4.52
CA SER A 340 -8.10 15.59 3.07
C SER A 340 -7.13 16.65 2.54
N PRO A 341 -6.58 16.49 1.32
CA PRO A 341 -5.82 17.53 0.63
C PRO A 341 -6.57 18.88 0.52
N ASP A 342 -7.90 18.84 0.52
CA ASP A 342 -8.75 20.03 0.40
C ASP A 342 -8.84 20.83 1.73
N GLY A 343 -8.15 20.37 2.78
CA GLY A 343 -8.05 21.05 4.08
C GLY A 343 -8.82 20.46 5.27
N PRO A 344 -10.01 19.85 5.14
CA PRO A 344 -10.73 19.36 6.32
C PRO A 344 -9.98 18.19 6.96
N ALA A 345 -10.03 18.14 8.29
CA ALA A 345 -9.46 17.08 9.09
C ALA A 345 -10.43 16.64 10.19
N ALA A 346 -10.42 15.35 10.49
CA ALA A 346 -11.12 14.75 11.61
C ALA A 346 -10.12 14.01 12.51
N GLN A 347 -10.45 13.87 13.79
CA GLN A 347 -9.64 13.17 14.76
C GLN A 347 -10.48 12.15 15.51
N ILE A 348 -9.83 11.08 15.94
CA ILE A 348 -10.45 10.05 16.75
C ILE A 348 -9.52 9.60 17.86
N VAL A 349 -10.11 9.40 19.04
CA VAL A 349 -9.41 8.90 20.23
C VAL A 349 -9.64 7.40 20.33
N ILE A 350 -8.56 6.65 20.43
CA ILE A 350 -8.57 5.20 20.62
C ILE A 350 -8.14 4.91 22.05
N GLU A 351 -8.94 4.09 22.74
CA GLU A 351 -8.68 3.71 24.13
C GLU A 351 -8.27 2.24 24.25
N GLN A 352 -7.28 1.97 25.10
CA GLN A 352 -6.85 0.63 25.47
C GLN A 352 -6.68 0.49 26.98
N HIS A 353 -7.42 -0.45 27.56
CA HIS A 353 -7.31 -0.83 28.96
C HIS A 353 -6.15 -1.79 29.21
N ARG A 354 -5.65 -1.86 30.44
CA ARG A 354 -4.54 -2.76 30.81
C ARG A 354 -4.94 -4.24 30.84
N ASP A 355 -6.21 -4.54 31.16
CA ASP A 355 -6.70 -5.92 31.39
C ASP A 355 -7.43 -6.56 30.19
N SER A 356 -7.69 -5.80 29.11
CA SER A 356 -8.39 -6.26 27.89
C SER A 356 -7.49 -7.07 26.98
#